data_AF-A0A925LVJ4-F1
#
_entry.id   AF-A0A925LVJ4-F1
#
_cell.length_a   1.000
_cell.length_b   1.000
_cell.length_c   1.000
_cell.angle_alpha   90.00
_cell.angle_beta   90.00
_cell.angle_gamma   90.00
#
_symmetry.space_group_name_H-M   'P 1'
#
loop_
_entity.id
_entity.type
_entity.pdbx_description
1 polymer ?
#
loop_
_entity_poly.entity_id
_entity_poly.type
_entity_poly.pdbx_seq_one_letter_code
_entity_poly.pdbx_strand_id
1 'polypeptide(L)'
;MANLSPSGIQLVQNLSQRHGVSTDAVTHMLIAVQNGNGSMAQFSHPEFGGSGQWMSGGMTMVSDLFNNHLKCLVNNLCSDISNALANHQTTPFSGSFQSQSQNGMHAQSQAAGQIGSANSLFVPDPSANWWPQELGTPSAIGSQNTVRYAYFSNSHRLAVTTGGQPWVYDTLDHQIGGFGQQQGGGQSITFTSQYGTVNLSTLPVVSRDGVMVPPAPIQSAAALTPVQVSPPATQPAFNAQPTQSWAAAELPLNQKSGEDIIATLERLGGLMEKGYISKEEFAAKKSELLNRI
;
A
#
# COMPACT_ATOMS: atom_id res chain seq x y z
N MET A 1 -15.64 17.17 4.10
CA MET A 1 -15.08 18.45 3.62
C MET A 1 -13.67 18.56 4.20
N ALA A 2 -12.67 18.86 3.38
CA ALA A 2 -11.33 19.09 3.89
C ALA A 2 -11.35 20.31 4.82
N ASN A 3 -10.87 20.16 6.06
CA ASN A 3 -10.77 21.27 7.00
C ASN A 3 -9.55 22.14 6.62
N LEU A 4 -9.76 23.45 6.50
CA LEU A 4 -8.66 24.39 6.27
C LEU A 4 -7.88 24.64 7.57
N SER A 5 -6.57 24.73 7.46
CA SER A 5 -5.72 25.13 8.58
C SER A 5 -5.88 26.65 8.83
N PRO A 6 -5.38 27.19 9.97
CA PRO A 6 -5.34 28.64 10.19
C PRO A 6 -4.65 29.40 9.04
N SER A 7 -3.57 28.83 8.50
CA SER A 7 -2.85 29.37 7.33
C SER A 7 -3.72 29.32 6.06
N GLY A 8 -4.48 28.24 5.86
CA GLY A 8 -5.44 28.11 4.77
C GLY A 8 -6.56 29.15 4.84
N ILE A 9 -7.09 29.41 6.03
CA ILE A 9 -8.11 30.44 6.26
C ILE A 9 -7.57 31.84 5.93
N GLN A 10 -6.34 32.15 6.34
CA GLN A 10 -5.68 33.43 6.00
C GLN A 10 -5.50 33.59 4.49
N LEU A 11 -5.08 32.54 3.79
CA LEU A 11 -4.94 32.56 2.34
C LEU A 11 -6.29 32.83 1.65
N VAL A 12 -7.35 32.12 2.08
CA VAL A 12 -8.71 32.32 1.56
C VAL A 12 -9.16 33.77 1.72
N GLN A 13 -8.94 34.37 2.89
CA GLN A 13 -9.29 35.77 3.15
C GLN A 13 -8.51 36.73 2.23
N ASN A 14 -7.21 36.50 2.03
CA ASN A 14 -6.40 37.33 1.15
C ASN A 14 -6.85 37.24 -0.31
N LEU A 15 -7.11 36.03 -0.81
CA LEU A 15 -7.58 35.80 -2.19
C LEU A 15 -8.97 36.36 -2.42
N SER A 16 -9.87 36.22 -1.44
CA SER A 16 -11.21 36.80 -1.48
C SER A 16 -11.15 38.33 -1.66
N GLN A 17 -10.32 39.01 -0.87
CA GLN A 17 -10.14 40.46 -0.96
C GLN A 17 -9.49 40.89 -2.29
N ARG A 18 -8.51 40.13 -2.79
CA ARG A 18 -7.79 40.46 -4.04
C ARG A 18 -8.63 40.26 -5.29
N HIS A 19 -9.43 39.20 -5.35
CA HIS A 19 -10.23 38.84 -6.53
C HIS A 19 -11.68 39.33 -6.45
N GLY A 20 -12.09 39.92 -5.31
CA GLY A 20 -13.43 40.49 -5.15
C GLY A 20 -14.55 39.44 -5.09
N VAL A 21 -14.24 38.24 -4.63
CA VAL A 21 -15.17 37.10 -4.52
C VAL A 21 -15.33 36.68 -3.07
N SER A 22 -16.42 35.97 -2.73
CA SER A 22 -16.64 35.55 -1.35
C SER A 22 -15.59 34.53 -0.86
N THR A 23 -15.40 34.48 0.45
CA THR A 23 -14.51 33.48 1.08
C THR A 23 -15.01 32.05 0.87
N ASP A 24 -16.32 31.85 0.75
CA ASP A 24 -16.93 30.55 0.44
C ASP A 24 -16.56 30.09 -0.98
N ALA A 25 -16.67 30.99 -1.96
CA ALA A 25 -16.30 30.73 -3.35
C ALA A 25 -14.81 30.37 -3.49
N VAL A 26 -13.93 31.10 -2.80
CA VAL A 26 -12.49 30.81 -2.78
C VAL A 26 -12.20 29.49 -2.10
N THR A 27 -12.87 29.18 -1.00
CA THR A 27 -12.71 27.89 -0.29
C THR A 27 -13.09 26.72 -1.21
N HIS A 28 -14.21 26.85 -1.93
CA HIS A 28 -14.64 25.88 -2.92
C HIS A 28 -13.60 25.69 -4.04
N MET A 29 -13.02 26.77 -4.54
CA MET A 29 -11.95 26.70 -5.55
C MET A 29 -10.67 26.06 -5.02
N LEU A 30 -10.27 26.41 -3.80
CA LEU A 30 -9.08 25.86 -3.16
C LEU A 30 -9.17 24.33 -3.03
N ILE A 31 -10.33 23.83 -2.62
CA ILE A 31 -10.60 22.38 -2.55
C ILE A 31 -10.62 21.75 -3.95
N ALA A 32 -11.25 22.42 -4.93
CA ALA A 32 -11.31 21.91 -6.31
C ALA A 32 -9.92 21.79 -6.96
N VAL A 33 -9.05 22.79 -6.77
CA VAL A 33 -7.68 22.78 -7.27
C VAL A 33 -6.82 21.74 -6.54
N GLN A 34 -7.01 21.59 -5.22
CA GLN A 34 -6.34 20.53 -4.45
C GLN A 34 -6.70 19.13 -4.98
N ASN A 35 -7.98 18.87 -5.26
CA ASN A 35 -8.44 17.59 -5.80
C ASN A 35 -7.85 17.29 -7.19
N GLY A 36 -7.58 18.32 -8.00
CA GLY A 36 -6.86 18.18 -9.26
C GLY A 36 -5.34 18.37 -9.13
N ASN A 37 -4.77 18.12 -7.95
CA ASN A 37 -3.32 18.14 -7.68
C ASN A 37 -2.63 19.46 -8.08
N GLY A 38 -3.34 20.59 -8.01
CA GLY A 38 -2.78 21.90 -8.36
C GLY A 38 -2.77 22.23 -9.85
N SER A 39 -3.06 21.28 -10.75
CA SER A 39 -3.02 21.49 -12.20
C SER A 39 -4.39 21.49 -12.87
N MET A 40 -5.42 21.02 -12.18
CA MET A 40 -6.80 21.00 -12.66
C MET A 40 -7.74 21.36 -11.52
N ALA A 41 -8.89 21.94 -11.84
CA ALA A 41 -9.98 22.13 -10.89
C ALA A 41 -11.31 21.90 -11.58
N GLN A 42 -12.20 21.17 -10.92
CA GLN A 42 -13.61 21.08 -11.29
C GLN A 42 -14.41 21.68 -10.16
N PHE A 43 -15.19 22.70 -10.46
CA PHE A 43 -15.93 23.45 -9.45
C PHE A 43 -17.37 23.65 -9.89
N SER A 44 -18.23 23.87 -8.90
CA SER A 44 -19.61 24.30 -9.14
C SER A 44 -19.97 25.31 -8.06
N HIS A 45 -20.13 26.57 -8.44
CA HIS A 45 -20.46 27.64 -7.50
C HIS A 45 -21.24 28.76 -8.21
N PRO A 46 -22.30 29.31 -7.57
CA PRO A 46 -23.13 30.36 -8.19
C PRO A 46 -22.34 31.62 -8.56
N GLU A 47 -21.37 32.05 -7.76
CA GLU A 47 -20.52 33.21 -8.09
C GLU A 47 -19.62 33.00 -9.31
N PHE A 48 -19.38 31.74 -9.73
CA PHE A 48 -18.62 31.41 -10.93
C PHE A 48 -19.51 30.99 -12.11
N GLY A 49 -20.80 31.31 -12.05
CA GLY A 49 -21.77 30.97 -13.08
C GLY A 49 -22.22 29.50 -13.05
N GLY A 50 -22.02 28.79 -11.94
CA GLY A 50 -22.37 27.39 -11.79
C GLY A 50 -21.16 26.49 -11.99
N SER A 51 -21.29 25.46 -12.83
CA SER A 51 -20.22 24.50 -13.09
C SER A 51 -19.11 25.07 -13.98
N GLY A 52 -17.88 24.65 -13.72
CA GLY A 52 -16.74 24.98 -14.56
C GLY A 52 -15.56 24.06 -14.31
N GLN A 53 -14.59 24.17 -15.23
CA GLN A 53 -13.33 23.45 -15.17
C GLN A 53 -12.19 24.43 -15.46
N TRP A 54 -11.14 24.35 -14.67
CA TRP A 54 -9.90 25.06 -14.88
C TRP A 54 -8.76 24.06 -15.08
N MET A 55 -7.79 24.42 -15.92
CA MET A 55 -6.58 23.64 -16.17
C MET A 55 -5.39 24.59 -16.28
N SER A 56 -4.32 24.31 -15.53
CA SER A 56 -3.12 25.14 -15.50
C SER A 56 -2.46 25.19 -16.88
N GLY A 57 -2.22 26.40 -17.38
CA GLY A 57 -1.70 26.63 -18.75
C GLY A 57 -2.65 26.23 -19.88
N GLY A 58 -3.89 25.83 -19.55
CA GLY A 58 -4.90 25.37 -20.50
C GLY A 58 -6.11 26.30 -20.58
N MET A 59 -7.26 25.72 -20.95
CA MET A 59 -8.51 26.45 -21.12
C MET A 59 -9.32 26.48 -19.82
N THR A 60 -9.84 27.66 -19.47
CA THR A 60 -10.84 27.81 -18.41
C THR A 60 -12.23 27.74 -19.03
N MET A 61 -13.02 26.76 -18.60
CA MET A 61 -14.42 26.61 -18.94
C MET A 61 -15.28 27.05 -17.76
N VAL A 62 -16.20 27.97 -18.03
CA VAL A 62 -17.29 28.36 -17.11
C VAL A 62 -18.59 28.16 -17.87
N SER A 63 -19.69 27.93 -17.16
CA SER A 63 -20.99 27.66 -17.80
C SER A 63 -21.45 28.82 -18.69
N ASP A 64 -21.05 30.06 -18.38
CA ASP A 64 -21.24 31.22 -19.25
C ASP A 64 -20.08 31.37 -20.26
N LEU A 65 -20.24 30.74 -21.42
CA LEU A 65 -19.23 30.70 -22.48
C LEU A 65 -18.82 32.10 -23.00
N PHE A 66 -19.67 33.12 -22.88
CA PHE A 66 -19.42 34.45 -23.42
C PHE A 66 -18.83 35.42 -22.39
N ASN A 67 -18.85 35.05 -21.11
CA ASN A 67 -18.31 35.86 -20.04
C ASN A 67 -16.77 35.71 -19.92
N ASN A 68 -16.06 36.40 -20.83
CA ASN A 68 -14.60 36.40 -20.87
C ASN A 68 -13.97 37.00 -19.59
N HIS A 69 -14.66 37.95 -18.95
CA HIS A 69 -14.20 38.51 -17.68
C HIS A 69 -14.19 37.45 -16.57
N LEU A 70 -15.28 36.68 -16.45
CA LEU A 70 -15.39 35.60 -15.47
C LEU A 70 -14.36 34.50 -15.72
N LYS A 71 -14.13 34.12 -16.98
CA LYS A 71 -13.07 33.17 -17.35
C LYS A 71 -11.69 33.65 -16.89
N CYS A 72 -11.38 34.93 -17.11
CA CYS A 72 -10.12 35.53 -16.68
C CYS A 72 -10.00 35.54 -15.15
N LEU A 73 -11.07 35.91 -14.43
CA LEU A 73 -11.11 35.91 -12.97
C LEU A 73 -10.85 34.50 -12.42
N VAL A 74 -11.61 33.50 -12.88
CA VAL A 74 -11.43 32.10 -12.45
C VAL A 74 -10.02 31.62 -12.76
N ASN A 75 -9.50 31.93 -13.96
CA ASN A 75 -8.15 31.54 -14.33
C ASN A 75 -7.08 32.13 -13.39
N ASN A 76 -7.18 33.42 -13.08
CA ASN A 76 -6.24 34.11 -12.19
C ASN A 76 -6.35 33.59 -10.76
N LEU A 77 -7.57 33.40 -10.25
CA LEU A 77 -7.82 32.84 -8.92
C LEU A 77 -7.23 31.43 -8.79
N CYS A 78 -7.53 30.54 -9.73
CA CYS A 78 -7.01 29.18 -9.71
C CYS A 78 -5.49 29.13 -9.89
N SER A 79 -4.91 30.03 -10.70
CA SER A 79 -3.46 30.14 -10.85
C SER A 79 -2.79 30.60 -9.54
N ASP A 80 -3.35 31.61 -8.86
CA ASP A 80 -2.87 32.06 -7.55
C ASP A 80 -2.98 30.94 -6.49
N ILE A 81 -4.10 30.22 -6.49
CA ILE A 81 -4.30 29.04 -5.61
C ILE A 81 -3.28 27.96 -5.91
N SER A 82 -3.06 27.62 -7.18
CA SER A 82 -2.09 26.61 -7.61
C SER A 82 -0.67 26.97 -7.15
N ASN A 83 -0.28 28.23 -7.32
CA ASN A 83 1.00 28.74 -6.83
C ASN A 83 1.10 28.70 -5.30
N ALA A 84 0.03 29.07 -4.59
CA ALA A 84 0.00 28.98 -3.14
C ALA A 84 0.10 27.52 -2.65
N LEU A 85 -0.61 26.59 -3.30
CA LEU A 85 -0.52 25.16 -3.01
C LEU A 85 0.91 24.65 -3.20
N ALA A 86 1.57 25.00 -4.31
CA ALA A 86 2.95 24.61 -4.58
C ALA A 86 3.92 25.16 -3.53
N ASN A 87 3.77 26.43 -3.14
CA ASN A 87 4.63 27.08 -2.15
C ASN A 87 4.42 26.54 -0.71
N HIS A 88 3.21 26.08 -0.40
CA HIS A 88 2.84 25.56 0.92
C HIS A 88 2.94 24.03 1.02
N GLN A 89 3.37 23.37 -0.05
CA GLN A 89 3.62 21.94 -0.09
C GLN A 89 4.92 21.65 0.69
N THR A 90 4.78 21.14 1.91
CA THR A 90 5.93 20.86 2.79
C THR A 90 6.65 19.58 2.39
N THR A 91 5.93 18.63 1.80
CA THR A 91 6.49 17.40 1.23
C THR A 91 5.97 17.19 -0.18
N PRO A 92 6.80 17.27 -1.22
CA PRO A 92 6.41 16.77 -2.54
C PRO A 92 6.15 15.27 -2.42
N PHE A 93 5.05 14.79 -3.01
CA PHE A 93 4.86 13.35 -3.19
C PHE A 93 6.01 12.86 -4.07
N SER A 94 6.92 12.09 -3.47
CA SER A 94 8.02 11.45 -4.17
C SER A 94 7.81 9.97 -4.04
N GLY A 95 7.24 9.37 -5.08
CA GLY A 95 6.85 7.97 -5.07
C GLY A 95 6.26 7.45 -6.37
N SER A 96 6.30 6.13 -6.56
CA SER A 96 5.59 5.46 -7.64
C SER A 96 4.20 5.09 -7.14
N PHE A 97 3.16 5.70 -7.72
CA PHE A 97 1.78 5.26 -7.53
C PHE A 97 1.47 4.20 -8.58
N GLN A 98 1.15 3.00 -8.15
CA GLN A 98 0.76 1.90 -9.02
C GLN A 98 -0.65 1.46 -8.63
N SER A 99 -1.62 1.82 -9.46
CA SER A 99 -2.99 1.32 -9.39
C SER A 99 -3.13 0.22 -10.44
N GLN A 100 -3.34 -1.03 -10.00
CA GLN A 100 -3.65 -2.14 -10.90
C GLN A 100 -5.05 -2.65 -10.58
N SER A 101 -5.94 -2.56 -11.56
CA SER A 101 -7.26 -3.19 -11.53
C SER A 101 -7.31 -4.29 -12.60
N GLN A 102 -7.21 -5.56 -12.19
CA GLN A 102 -7.53 -6.67 -13.10
C GLN A 102 -9.04 -6.92 -13.06
N ASN A 103 -9.68 -6.95 -14.24
CA ASN A 103 -11.08 -7.28 -14.45
C ASN A 103 -12.14 -6.45 -13.69
N GLY A 104 -11.80 -5.24 -13.21
CA GLY A 104 -12.77 -4.31 -12.59
C GLY A 104 -13.37 -4.76 -11.25
N MET A 105 -12.94 -5.91 -10.70
CA MET A 105 -13.44 -6.45 -9.44
C MET A 105 -12.51 -6.20 -8.24
N HIS A 106 -11.22 -5.93 -8.46
CA HIS A 106 -10.26 -5.75 -7.38
C HIS A 106 -9.38 -4.53 -7.68
N ALA A 107 -9.58 -3.44 -6.94
CA ALA A 107 -8.76 -2.25 -7.02
C ALA A 107 -7.64 -2.35 -5.99
N GLN A 108 -6.40 -2.55 -6.45
CA GLN A 108 -5.22 -2.48 -5.61
C GLN A 108 -4.47 -1.19 -5.92
N SER A 109 -4.37 -0.31 -4.93
CA SER A 109 -3.53 0.87 -4.98
C SER A 109 -2.33 0.65 -4.07
N GLN A 110 -1.13 0.77 -4.64
CA GLN A 110 0.11 0.79 -3.89
C GLN A 110 0.84 2.07 -4.25
N ALA A 111 1.39 2.73 -3.26
CA ALA A 111 2.32 3.80 -3.50
C ALA A 111 3.55 3.57 -2.62
N ALA A 112 4.71 3.58 -3.27
CA ALA A 112 6.00 3.53 -2.59
C ALA A 112 6.58 4.94 -2.63
N GLY A 113 7.03 5.46 -1.49
CA GLY A 113 7.46 6.85 -1.36
C GLY A 113 6.82 7.58 -0.19
N GLN A 114 7.17 8.85 0.00
CA GLN A 114 6.58 9.67 1.04
C GLN A 114 5.18 10.10 0.57
N ILE A 115 4.14 9.54 1.19
CA ILE A 115 2.76 9.74 0.77
C ILE A 115 2.09 10.73 1.70
N GLY A 116 1.51 11.73 1.05
CA GLY A 116 1.05 12.95 1.68
C GLY A 116 1.76 14.09 0.99
N SER A 117 1.06 14.74 0.07
CA SER A 117 1.28 16.15 -0.13
C SER A 117 0.82 16.83 1.17
N ALA A 118 1.69 16.83 2.18
CA ALA A 118 1.43 17.59 3.39
C ALA A 118 1.45 19.04 2.94
N ASN A 119 0.27 19.64 2.91
CA ASN A 119 0.11 21.02 2.52
C ASN A 119 -0.32 21.78 3.77
N SER A 120 0.48 22.76 4.17
CA SER A 120 0.24 23.54 5.39
C SER A 120 -1.07 24.34 5.36
N LEU A 121 -1.75 24.42 4.22
CA LEU A 121 -3.05 25.09 4.04
C LEU A 121 -4.25 24.23 4.47
N PHE A 122 -4.08 22.91 4.60
CA PHE A 122 -5.15 22.00 5.02
C PHE A 122 -4.78 21.32 6.32
N VAL A 123 -5.78 21.11 7.17
CA VAL A 123 -5.65 20.18 8.29
C VAL A 123 -5.55 18.78 7.69
N PRO A 124 -4.52 17.98 8.04
CA PRO A 124 -4.42 16.59 7.62
C PRO A 124 -5.73 15.88 7.94
N ASP A 125 -6.37 15.29 6.93
CA ASP A 125 -7.59 14.56 7.17
C ASP A 125 -7.28 13.33 8.05
N PRO A 126 -7.93 13.18 9.21
CA PRO A 126 -7.63 12.07 10.14
C PRO A 126 -7.95 10.70 9.53
N SER A 127 -8.80 10.63 8.49
CA SER A 127 -9.06 9.39 7.74
C SER A 127 -8.03 9.13 6.63
N ALA A 128 -7.35 10.17 6.14
CA ALA A 128 -6.19 10.05 5.26
C ALA A 128 -4.95 9.57 6.04
N ASN A 129 -4.74 10.08 7.26
CA ASN A 129 -3.70 9.62 8.17
C ASN A 129 -4.29 8.69 9.25
N TRP A 130 -4.84 7.56 8.79
CA TRP A 130 -5.49 6.55 9.64
C TRP A 130 -4.52 5.78 10.57
N TRP A 131 -3.21 5.99 10.41
CA TRP A 131 -2.17 5.37 11.25
C TRP A 131 -1.79 6.27 12.45
N PRO A 132 -1.16 5.71 13.50
CA PRO A 132 -0.72 6.50 14.65
C PRO A 132 0.29 7.59 14.24
N GLN A 133 -0.01 8.85 14.59
CA GLN A 133 0.79 10.01 14.21
C GLN A 133 2.23 9.97 14.75
N GLU A 134 2.44 9.25 15.86
CA GLU A 134 3.76 8.98 16.46
C GLU A 134 4.72 8.22 15.52
N LEU A 135 4.20 7.52 14.51
CA LEU A 135 5.01 6.83 13.50
C LEU A 135 5.51 7.78 12.40
N GLY A 136 4.97 9.00 12.34
CA GLY A 136 5.36 10.01 11.36
C GLY A 136 4.86 9.69 9.94
N THR A 137 5.73 9.92 8.95
CA THR A 137 5.40 9.72 7.53
C THR A 137 5.78 8.32 7.06
N PRO A 138 4.84 7.55 6.46
CA PRO A 138 5.13 6.23 5.94
C PRO A 138 6.02 6.29 4.69
N SER A 139 6.87 5.28 4.55
CA SER A 139 7.73 5.03 3.39
C SER A 139 6.98 4.34 2.25
N ALA A 140 5.89 3.62 2.56
CA ALA A 140 4.98 3.04 1.58
C ALA A 140 3.58 2.92 2.19
N ILE A 141 2.53 3.15 1.40
CA ILE A 141 1.16 2.83 1.78
C ILE A 141 0.48 2.09 0.65
N GLY A 142 -0.54 1.34 1.00
CA GLY A 142 -1.43 0.80 -0.01
C GLY A 142 -2.77 0.42 0.57
N SER A 143 -3.69 0.16 -0.34
CA SER A 143 -4.98 -0.39 0.01
C SER A 143 -5.39 -1.45 -1.00
N GLN A 144 -6.05 -2.47 -0.48
CA GLN A 144 -6.59 -3.57 -1.24
C GLN A 144 -7.90 -3.99 -0.59
N ASN A 145 -9.02 -3.86 -1.32
CA ASN A 145 -10.37 -3.97 -0.75
C ASN A 145 -10.56 -3.05 0.46
N THR A 146 -10.94 -3.60 1.61
CA THR A 146 -11.11 -2.87 2.87
C THR A 146 -9.80 -2.77 3.67
N VAL A 147 -8.76 -3.49 3.27
CA VAL A 147 -7.46 -3.50 3.95
C VAL A 147 -6.64 -2.30 3.51
N ARG A 148 -6.09 -1.55 4.47
CA ARG A 148 -5.10 -0.49 4.25
C ARG A 148 -3.86 -0.79 5.07
N TYR A 149 -2.69 -0.47 4.53
CA TYR A 149 -1.43 -0.63 5.23
C TYR A 149 -0.55 0.60 5.05
N ALA A 150 0.27 0.91 6.06
CA ALA A 150 1.27 1.97 6.04
C ALA A 150 2.57 1.43 6.66
N TYR A 151 3.64 1.43 5.89
CA TYR A 151 4.95 0.91 6.26
C TYR A 151 5.91 2.06 6.57
N PHE A 152 6.62 1.95 7.70
CA PHE A 152 7.55 2.93 8.22
C PHE A 152 8.93 2.28 8.34
N SER A 153 9.77 2.45 7.33
CA SER A 153 11.11 1.84 7.30
C SER A 153 11.99 2.37 8.43
N ASN A 154 11.87 3.65 8.77
CA ASN A 154 12.71 4.30 9.78
C ASN A 154 12.49 3.77 11.20
N SER A 155 11.28 3.30 11.48
CA SER A 155 10.90 2.80 12.81
C SER A 155 10.68 1.29 12.85
N HIS A 156 10.87 0.59 11.71
CA HIS A 156 10.53 -0.82 11.57
C HIS A 156 9.09 -1.12 12.02
N ARG A 157 8.14 -0.32 11.52
CA ARG A 157 6.72 -0.43 11.88
C ARG A 157 5.85 -0.64 10.65
N LEU A 158 4.81 -1.44 10.82
CA LEU A 158 3.75 -1.62 9.84
C LEU A 158 2.42 -1.40 10.53
N ALA A 159 1.69 -0.38 10.12
CA ALA A 159 0.29 -0.19 10.50
C ALA A 159 -0.60 -0.90 9.48
N VAL A 160 -1.64 -1.61 9.94
CA VAL A 160 -2.65 -2.26 9.10
C VAL A 160 -4.04 -2.03 9.70
N THR A 161 -5.01 -1.66 8.87
CA THR A 161 -6.44 -1.58 9.26
C THR A 161 -7.31 -2.28 8.22
N THR A 162 -8.44 -2.84 8.67
CA THR A 162 -9.49 -3.41 7.83
C THR A 162 -10.80 -2.59 7.88
N GLY A 163 -10.70 -1.30 8.24
CA GLY A 163 -11.85 -0.39 8.40
C GLY A 163 -12.15 0.01 9.84
N GLY A 164 -11.34 -0.44 10.80
CA GLY A 164 -11.40 -0.06 12.22
C GLY A 164 -10.10 0.63 12.69
N GLN A 165 -9.80 0.52 13.97
CA GLN A 165 -8.52 1.02 14.51
C GLN A 165 -7.34 0.26 13.90
N PRO A 166 -6.22 0.95 13.61
CA PRO A 166 -5.04 0.30 13.07
C PRO A 166 -4.37 -0.60 14.11
N TRP A 167 -3.87 -1.74 13.66
CA TRP A 167 -2.92 -2.55 14.40
C TRP A 167 -1.51 -2.20 13.93
N VAL A 168 -0.59 -2.07 14.88
CA VAL A 168 0.83 -1.79 14.59
C VAL A 168 1.63 -3.04 14.87
N TYR A 169 2.41 -3.45 13.87
CA TYR A 169 3.30 -4.60 13.91
C TYR A 169 4.76 -4.12 13.88
N ASP A 170 5.64 -4.89 14.52
CA ASP A 170 7.08 -4.77 14.35
C ASP A 170 7.48 -5.49 13.08
N THR A 171 8.10 -4.79 12.13
CA THR A 171 8.56 -5.43 10.89
C THR A 171 9.89 -6.16 11.06
N LEU A 172 10.52 -6.09 12.24
CA LEU A 172 11.86 -6.61 12.49
C LEU A 172 12.82 -6.07 11.42
N ASP A 173 13.64 -6.93 10.82
CA ASP A 173 14.52 -6.57 9.73
C ASP A 173 13.82 -6.54 8.35
N HIS A 174 12.55 -6.92 8.25
CA HIS A 174 11.88 -7.06 6.94
C HIS A 174 11.71 -5.70 6.24
N GLN A 175 12.31 -5.58 5.06
CA GLN A 175 12.09 -4.47 4.15
C GLN A 175 10.92 -4.78 3.23
N ILE A 176 9.78 -4.13 3.46
CA ILE A 176 8.53 -4.46 2.75
C ILE A 176 8.48 -3.76 1.39
N GLY A 177 8.43 -4.55 0.31
CA GLY A 177 8.40 -4.06 -1.09
C GLY A 177 7.08 -4.27 -1.82
N GLY A 178 6.14 -5.06 -1.28
CA GLY A 178 4.86 -5.32 -1.93
C GLY A 178 3.88 -6.03 -1.02
N PHE A 179 2.57 -5.86 -1.28
CA PHE A 179 1.50 -6.36 -0.42
C PHE A 179 0.47 -7.17 -1.22
N GLY A 180 -0.04 -8.25 -0.66
CA GLY A 180 -1.06 -9.09 -1.27
C GLY A 180 -1.94 -9.82 -0.27
N GLN A 181 -3.26 -9.73 -0.45
CA GLN A 181 -4.25 -10.53 0.23
C GLN A 181 -4.51 -11.81 -0.56
N GLN A 182 -4.40 -12.96 0.10
CA GLN A 182 -4.80 -14.23 -0.50
C GLN A 182 -6.33 -14.29 -0.57
N GLN A 183 -6.89 -14.40 -1.77
CA GLN A 183 -8.33 -14.60 -1.97
C GLN A 183 -8.67 -16.08 -1.76
N GLY A 184 -9.07 -16.44 -0.54
CA GLY A 184 -9.45 -17.79 -0.12
C GLY A 184 -10.02 -17.80 1.31
N GLY A 185 -10.52 -18.95 1.79
CA GLY A 185 -11.24 -19.08 3.07
C GLY A 185 -10.48 -18.64 4.34
N GLY A 186 -9.19 -18.30 4.23
CA GLY A 186 -8.44 -17.55 5.23
C GLY A 186 -8.01 -16.22 4.64
N GLN A 187 -8.48 -15.10 5.22
CA GLN A 187 -8.07 -13.75 4.86
C GLN A 187 -6.63 -13.48 5.36
N SER A 188 -5.65 -14.19 4.82
CA SER A 188 -4.24 -13.99 5.17
C SER A 188 -3.63 -12.87 4.32
N ILE A 189 -3.06 -11.90 5.01
CA ILE A 189 -2.29 -10.82 4.42
C ILE A 189 -0.83 -11.28 4.32
N THR A 190 -0.25 -11.17 3.14
CA THR A 190 1.16 -11.47 2.86
C THR A 190 1.86 -10.26 2.27
N PHE A 191 3.15 -10.17 2.49
CA PHE A 191 3.99 -9.13 1.92
C PHE A 191 5.33 -9.69 1.47
N THR A 192 5.95 -9.01 0.52
CA THR A 192 7.26 -9.39 -0.01
C THR A 192 8.35 -8.65 0.75
N SER A 193 9.31 -9.39 1.27
CA SER A 193 10.52 -8.87 1.91
C SER A 193 11.78 -9.30 1.14
N GLN A 194 12.95 -8.80 1.56
CA GLN A 194 14.24 -9.27 1.05
C GLN A 194 14.48 -10.77 1.26
N TYR A 195 13.77 -11.39 2.20
CA TYR A 195 13.83 -12.82 2.51
C TYR A 195 12.74 -13.65 1.84
N GLY A 196 11.95 -13.04 0.95
CA GLY A 196 10.79 -13.68 0.31
C GLY A 196 9.46 -13.27 0.93
N THR A 197 8.43 -14.10 0.72
CA THR A 197 7.06 -13.81 1.16
C THR A 197 6.91 -14.08 2.65
N VAL A 198 6.38 -13.10 3.38
CA VAL A 198 6.13 -13.16 4.83
C VAL A 198 4.64 -12.96 5.08
N ASN A 199 4.11 -13.67 6.09
CA ASN A 199 2.71 -13.56 6.47
C ASN A 199 2.56 -12.53 7.60
N LEU A 200 1.52 -11.70 7.57
CA LEU A 200 1.28 -10.69 8.62
C LEU A 200 1.20 -11.32 10.02
N SER A 201 0.66 -12.55 10.12
CA SER A 201 0.53 -13.26 11.40
C SER A 201 1.86 -13.68 12.04
N THR A 202 2.97 -13.68 11.31
CA THR A 202 4.30 -13.98 11.87
C THR A 202 4.98 -12.75 12.46
N LEU A 203 4.46 -11.54 12.21
CA LEU A 203 5.03 -10.32 12.78
C LEU A 203 4.57 -10.11 14.22
N PRO A 204 5.47 -9.69 15.13
CA PRO A 204 5.08 -9.29 16.47
C PRO A 204 4.12 -8.10 16.44
N VAL A 205 3.06 -8.16 17.25
CA VAL A 205 2.13 -7.04 17.39
C VAL A 205 2.63 -6.10 18.49
N VAL A 206 2.79 -4.82 18.14
CA VAL A 206 3.26 -3.75 19.02
C VAL A 206 2.10 -2.95 19.60
N SER A 207 1.04 -2.74 18.82
CA SER A 207 -0.16 -2.03 19.27
C SER A 207 -1.42 -2.65 18.67
N ARG A 208 -2.45 -2.82 19.50
CA ARG A 208 -3.80 -3.18 19.07
C ARG A 208 -4.77 -2.13 19.59
N ASP A 209 -5.56 -1.56 18.69
CA ASP A 209 -6.59 -0.58 19.02
C ASP A 209 -6.05 0.64 19.82
N GLY A 210 -4.80 1.04 19.54
CA GLY A 210 -4.13 2.16 20.22
C GLY A 210 -3.55 1.82 21.59
N VAL A 211 -3.71 0.59 22.08
CA VAL A 211 -3.07 0.10 23.30
C VAL A 211 -1.76 -0.59 22.93
N MET A 212 -0.63 -0.07 23.43
CA MET A 212 0.66 -0.75 23.32
C MET A 212 0.54 -2.13 23.95
N VAL A 213 0.74 -3.16 23.14
CA VAL A 213 0.92 -4.52 23.62
C VAL A 213 2.41 -4.64 23.89
N PRO A 214 2.87 -4.72 25.16
CA PRO A 214 4.25 -5.03 25.41
C PRO A 214 4.57 -6.34 24.67
N PRO A 215 5.79 -6.48 24.10
CA PRO A 215 6.19 -7.75 23.51
C PRO A 215 5.85 -8.82 24.53
N ALA A 216 5.06 -9.82 24.12
CA ALA A 216 4.73 -10.94 24.99
C ALA A 216 6.05 -11.33 25.65
N PRO A 217 6.12 -11.39 27.00
CA PRO A 217 7.34 -11.83 27.64
C PRO A 217 7.71 -13.10 26.90
N ILE A 218 8.90 -13.09 26.29
CA ILE A 218 9.52 -14.31 25.81
C ILE A 218 9.35 -15.19 27.03
N GLN A 219 8.45 -16.17 26.96
CA GLN A 219 8.46 -17.22 27.95
C GLN A 219 9.81 -17.83 27.66
N SER A 220 10.84 -17.34 28.37
CA SER A 220 12.08 -18.05 28.59
C SER A 220 11.56 -19.42 28.91
N ALA A 221 11.74 -20.37 27.97
CA ALA A 221 11.38 -21.75 28.17
C ALA A 221 11.85 -22.05 29.59
N ALA A 222 10.89 -22.26 30.49
CA ALA A 222 11.14 -22.30 31.91
C ALA A 222 12.38 -23.16 32.08
N ALA A 223 13.43 -22.57 32.64
CA ALA A 223 14.71 -23.23 32.83
C ALA A 223 14.39 -24.63 33.37
N LEU A 224 14.56 -25.65 32.53
CA LEU A 224 14.36 -27.02 32.93
C LEU A 224 15.35 -27.20 34.07
N THR A 225 14.82 -27.35 35.29
CA THR A 225 15.57 -27.79 36.45
C THR A 225 16.49 -28.92 36.01
N PRO A 226 17.81 -28.86 36.28
CA PRO A 226 18.70 -29.95 35.93
C PRO A 226 18.28 -31.17 36.75
N VAL A 227 17.59 -32.10 36.11
CA VAL A 227 17.32 -33.42 36.67
C VAL A 227 18.67 -34.14 36.70
N GLN A 228 19.15 -34.43 37.90
CA GLN A 228 20.39 -35.18 38.12
C GLN A 228 20.37 -36.50 37.33
N VAL A 229 21.31 -36.60 36.39
CA VAL A 229 21.64 -37.83 35.68
C VAL A 229 22.35 -38.80 36.61
N SER A 230 21.81 -40.01 36.73
CA SER A 230 22.52 -41.19 37.25
C SER A 230 22.95 -42.02 36.04
N PRO A 231 24.23 -42.44 35.90
CA PRO A 231 24.71 -43.18 34.74
C PRO A 231 24.36 -44.68 34.85
N PRO A 232 24.27 -45.37 33.71
CA PRO A 232 25.31 -46.36 33.47
C PRO A 232 25.85 -46.35 32.03
N ALA A 233 27.18 -46.28 31.99
CA ALA A 233 28.13 -47.04 31.17
C ALA A 233 27.92 -47.30 29.66
N THR A 234 29.05 -47.07 28.98
CA THR A 234 29.61 -47.73 27.78
C THR A 234 29.15 -47.29 26.38
N GLN A 235 30.00 -46.46 25.78
CA GLN A 235 30.27 -46.37 24.34
C GLN A 235 30.84 -47.71 23.81
N PRO A 236 30.91 -47.93 22.48
CA PRO A 236 32.04 -47.41 21.71
C PRO A 236 31.67 -46.65 20.42
N ALA A 237 32.56 -45.72 20.08
CA ALA A 237 32.55 -44.86 18.90
C ALA A 237 32.84 -45.62 17.59
N PHE A 238 32.41 -45.04 16.46
CA PHE A 238 33.19 -45.13 15.21
C PHE A 238 33.07 -43.84 14.39
N ASN A 239 34.26 -43.34 14.02
CA ASN A 239 34.58 -42.20 13.17
C ASN A 239 33.83 -42.15 11.83
N ALA A 240 33.57 -40.94 11.33
CA ALA A 240 34.28 -40.39 10.15
C ALA A 240 33.81 -38.95 9.80
N GLN A 241 34.76 -38.02 9.74
CA GLN A 241 34.69 -36.86 8.84
C GLN A 241 34.96 -37.34 7.40
N PRO A 242 34.57 -36.58 6.34
CA PRO A 242 35.51 -35.60 5.82
C PRO A 242 34.89 -34.25 5.38
N THR A 243 35.73 -33.23 5.55
CA THR A 243 35.79 -31.94 4.84
C THR A 243 35.68 -32.07 3.32
N GLN A 244 35.07 -31.09 2.62
CA GLN A 244 35.66 -30.39 1.46
C GLN A 244 34.91 -29.08 1.16
N SER A 245 35.68 -28.10 0.67
CA SER A 245 35.40 -26.67 0.54
C SER A 245 35.48 -26.20 -0.91
N TRP A 246 34.64 -25.20 -1.25
CA TRP A 246 34.77 -24.16 -2.30
C TRP A 246 34.77 -24.54 -3.79
N ALA A 247 33.80 -24.01 -4.57
CA ALA A 247 34.04 -23.05 -5.68
C ALA A 247 32.86 -22.89 -6.66
N ALA A 248 32.43 -21.62 -6.78
CA ALA A 248 31.99 -20.85 -7.95
C ALA A 248 31.42 -21.52 -9.23
N ALA A 249 30.24 -20.99 -9.58
CA ALA A 249 29.85 -20.44 -10.89
C ALA A 249 28.89 -21.25 -11.81
N GLU A 250 28.00 -20.46 -12.43
CA GLU A 250 27.30 -20.66 -13.72
C GLU A 250 25.87 -21.25 -13.71
N LEU A 251 24.91 -20.36 -14.02
CA LEU A 251 23.73 -20.67 -14.84
C LEU A 251 24.19 -20.91 -16.28
N PRO A 252 23.56 -21.82 -17.03
CA PRO A 252 22.47 -21.36 -17.89
C PRO A 252 21.26 -22.31 -18.04
N LEU A 253 20.11 -21.67 -18.18
CA LEU A 253 18.91 -21.96 -18.99
C LEU A 253 18.59 -23.39 -19.49
N ASN A 254 17.30 -23.72 -19.30
CA ASN A 254 16.39 -24.46 -20.19
C ASN A 254 16.02 -25.91 -19.83
N GLN A 255 15.21 -26.10 -18.78
CA GLN A 255 14.40 -27.31 -18.54
C GLN A 255 12.96 -27.01 -18.07
N LYS A 256 12.38 -25.88 -18.50
CA LYS A 256 11.09 -25.36 -18.01
C LYS A 256 9.83 -26.01 -18.63
N SER A 257 9.94 -27.26 -19.10
CA SER A 257 8.83 -27.94 -19.77
C SER A 257 8.52 -29.31 -19.16
N GLY A 258 9.54 -30.07 -18.73
CA GLY A 258 9.31 -31.40 -18.12
C GLY A 258 8.75 -31.31 -16.70
N GLU A 259 9.27 -30.38 -15.90
CA GLU A 259 8.86 -30.19 -14.50
C GLU A 259 7.42 -29.64 -14.41
N ASP A 260 7.04 -28.74 -15.31
CA ASP A 260 5.67 -28.22 -15.42
C ASP A 260 4.66 -29.30 -15.84
N ILE A 261 5.06 -30.26 -16.69
CA ILE A 261 4.20 -31.38 -17.09
C ILE A 261 3.98 -32.34 -15.92
N ILE A 262 5.03 -32.64 -15.14
CA ILE A 262 4.93 -33.50 -13.96
C ILE A 262 4.08 -32.83 -12.87
N ALA A 263 4.28 -31.53 -12.61
CA ALA A 263 3.44 -30.77 -11.68
C ALA A 263 1.96 -30.69 -12.14
N THR A 264 1.73 -30.63 -13.46
CA THR A 264 0.37 -30.66 -14.03
C THR A 264 -0.29 -32.04 -13.87
N LEU A 265 0.48 -33.13 -14.00
CA LEU A 265 0.02 -34.49 -13.74
C LEU A 265 -0.38 -34.70 -12.27
N GLU A 266 0.39 -34.17 -11.31
CA GLU A 266 0.02 -34.21 -9.89
C GLU A 266 -1.26 -33.43 -9.60
N ARG A 267 -1.43 -32.25 -10.20
CA ARG A 267 -2.65 -31.43 -10.05
C ARG A 267 -3.89 -32.11 -10.65
N LEU A 268 -3.73 -32.76 -11.80
CA LEU A 268 -4.77 -33.59 -12.43
C LEU A 268 -5.13 -34.80 -11.54
N GLY A 269 -4.14 -35.44 -10.90
CA GLY A 269 -4.37 -36.55 -9.97
C GLY A 269 -5.21 -36.12 -8.76
N GLY A 270 -4.89 -34.96 -8.18
CA GLY A 270 -5.66 -34.38 -7.08
C GLY A 270 -7.09 -33.97 -7.46
N LEU A 271 -7.34 -33.63 -8.73
CA LEU A 271 -8.70 -33.33 -9.23
C LEU A 271 -9.53 -34.60 -9.47
N MET A 272 -8.91 -35.70 -9.90
CA MET A 272 -9.57 -37.00 -10.02
C MET A 272 -9.95 -37.56 -8.64
N GLU A 273 -9.05 -37.47 -7.66
CA GLU A 273 -9.31 -37.96 -6.30
C GLU A 273 -10.47 -37.20 -5.62
N LYS A 274 -10.64 -35.92 -5.97
CA LYS A 274 -11.77 -35.09 -5.54
C LYS A 274 -13.05 -35.28 -6.39
N GLY A 275 -13.02 -36.14 -7.41
CA GLY A 275 -14.17 -36.48 -8.24
C GLY A 275 -14.60 -35.42 -9.25
N TYR A 276 -13.77 -34.42 -9.53
CA TYR A 276 -14.08 -33.36 -10.50
C TYR A 276 -13.84 -33.77 -11.96
N ILE A 277 -13.07 -34.83 -12.18
CA ILE A 277 -12.81 -35.41 -13.51
C ILE A 277 -12.94 -36.93 -13.45
N SER A 278 -13.41 -37.53 -14.55
CA SER A 278 -13.54 -38.97 -14.65
C SER A 278 -12.17 -39.65 -14.84
N LYS A 279 -12.08 -40.95 -14.51
CA LYS A 279 -10.85 -41.74 -14.70
C LYS A 279 -10.42 -41.81 -16.17
N GLU A 280 -11.39 -41.77 -17.09
CA GLU A 280 -11.18 -41.82 -18.53
C GLU A 280 -10.56 -40.51 -19.06
N GLU A 281 -11.08 -39.35 -18.61
CA GLU A 281 -10.55 -38.04 -18.97
C GLU A 281 -9.13 -37.82 -18.43
N PHE A 282 -8.84 -38.30 -17.22
CA PHE A 282 -7.50 -38.27 -16.67
C PHE A 282 -6.54 -39.16 -17.47
N ALA A 283 -6.94 -40.38 -17.83
CA ALA A 283 -6.10 -41.29 -18.60
C ALA A 283 -5.76 -40.73 -19.99
N ALA A 284 -6.73 -40.11 -20.66
CA ALA A 284 -6.53 -39.44 -21.94
C ALA A 284 -5.54 -38.28 -21.84
N LYS A 285 -5.71 -37.39 -20.84
CA LYS A 285 -4.83 -36.24 -20.62
C LYS A 285 -3.43 -36.63 -20.14
N LYS A 286 -3.31 -37.67 -19.32
CA LYS A 286 -2.03 -38.21 -18.88
C LYS A 286 -1.21 -38.75 -20.05
N SER A 287 -1.84 -39.47 -20.97
CA SER A 287 -1.18 -40.00 -22.17
C SER A 287 -0.70 -38.88 -23.09
N GLU A 288 -1.55 -37.87 -23.33
CA GLU A 288 -1.21 -36.68 -24.14
C GLU A 288 -0.02 -35.90 -23.57
N LEU A 289 0.01 -35.72 -22.24
CA LEU A 289 1.07 -35.00 -21.54
C LEU A 289 2.39 -35.77 -21.49
N LEU A 290 2.34 -37.10 -21.29
CA LEU A 290 3.53 -37.95 -21.31
C LEU A 290 4.16 -38.05 -22.71
N ASN A 291 3.36 -37.93 -23.78
CA ASN A 291 3.85 -37.90 -25.16
C ASN A 291 4.50 -36.56 -25.57
N ARG A 292 4.42 -35.54 -24.69
CA ARG A 292 4.99 -34.20 -24.88
C ARG A 292 6.39 -34.06 -24.25
N ILE A 293 6.84 -35.10 -23.55
CA ILE A 293 8.16 -35.26 -22.94
C ILE A 293 9.01 -36.13 -23.89
#